data_AF-A0AAE2EKJ6-F1
#
_entry.id   AF-A0AAE2EKJ6-F1
#
_cell.length_a   1.000
_cell.length_b   1.000
_cell.length_c   1.000
_cell.angle_alpha   90.00
_cell.angle_beta   90.00
_cell.angle_gamma   90.00
#
_symmetry.space_group_name_H-M   'P 1'
#
loop_
_entity.id
_entity.type
_entity.pdbx_description
1 polymer ?
#
loop_
_entity_poly.entity_id
_entity_poly.type
_entity_poly.pdbx_seq_one_letter_code
_entity_poly.pdbx_strand_id
1 'polypeptide(L)' 'MNYTECPECGNKRIKEVGNMSIIYVRSVATGRMLQKEKEGNTTYWEFHCKCGWKSEGFTE' A
#
# COMPACT_ATOMS: atom_id res chain seq x y z
N MET A 1 -8.31 7.96 10.22
CA MET A 1 -7.65 9.26 10.42
C MET A 1 -6.97 9.63 9.10
N ASN A 2 -7.24 10.80 8.54
CA ASN A 2 -6.58 11.24 7.31
C ASN A 2 -5.42 12.14 7.69
N TYR A 3 -4.21 11.59 7.76
CA TYR A 3 -3.02 12.41 7.89
C TYR A 3 -2.90 13.27 6.63
N THR A 4 -3.04 14.58 6.76
CA THR A 4 -2.81 15.55 5.67
C THR A 4 -1.43 16.19 5.77
N GLU A 5 -0.76 16.02 6.91
CA GLU A 5 0.60 16.48 7.19
C GLU A 5 1.32 15.53 8.15
N CYS A 6 2.65 15.52 8.07
CA CYS A 6 3.51 14.76 8.97
C CYS A 6 3.57 15.43 10.35
N PRO A 7 3.24 14.73 11.45
CA PRO A 7 3.24 15.30 12.80
C PRO A 7 4.64 15.69 13.29
N GLU A 8 5.69 15.06 12.75
CA GLU A 8 7.09 15.30 13.18
C GLU A 8 7.72 16.53 12.53
N CYS A 9 7.41 16.81 11.26
CA CYS A 9 8.11 17.86 10.49
C CYS A 9 7.19 18.81 9.71
N GLY A 10 5.87 18.68 9.86
CA GLY A 10 4.88 19.51 9.17
C GLY A 10 4.83 19.30 7.65
N ASN A 11 5.51 18.26 7.12
CA ASN A 11 5.53 18.00 5.69
C ASN A 11 4.14 17.54 5.21
N LYS A 12 3.56 18.28 4.28
CA LYS A 12 2.24 18.00 3.68
C LYS A 12 2.27 16.94 2.57
N ARG A 13 3.48 16.54 2.14
CA ARG A 13 3.68 15.51 1.10
C ARG A 13 4.02 14.18 1.73
N ILE A 14 3.08 13.63 2.50
CA ILE A 14 3.15 12.25 2.96
C ILE A 14 2.61 11.31 1.88
N LYS A 15 3.06 10.05 1.89
CA LYS A 15 2.62 9.01 0.96
C LYS A 15 1.82 7.97 1.72
N GLU A 16 0.76 7.48 1.12
CA GLU A 16 0.15 6.23 1.56
C GLU A 16 0.93 5.06 0.95
N VAL A 17 1.23 4.07 1.77
CA VAL A 17 1.87 2.81 1.38
C VAL A 17 0.97 1.69 1.87
N GLY A 18 0.54 0.82 0.96
CA GLY A 18 -0.40 -0.24 1.31
C GLY A 18 -0.18 -1.52 0.53
N ASN A 19 -0.73 -2.60 1.10
CA ASN A 19 -0.79 -3.91 0.49
C ASN A 19 -2.23 -4.19 0.07
N MET A 20 -2.36 -4.72 -1.13
CA MET A 20 -3.64 -5.09 -1.71
C MET A 20 -3.58 -6.53 -2.17
N SER A 21 -4.63 -7.30 -1.87
CA SER A 21 -4.76 -8.65 -2.40
C SER A 21 -5.06 -8.58 -3.89
N ILE A 22 -4.54 -9.51 -4.68
CA ILE A 22 -4.86 -9.60 -6.11
C ILE A 22 -5.26 -11.01 -6.48
N ILE A 23 -6.20 -11.14 -7.43
CA ILE A 23 -6.52 -12.41 -8.07
C ILE A 23 -5.82 -12.43 -9.42
N TYR A 24 -5.02 -13.46 -9.68
CA TYR A 24 -4.23 -13.59 -10.90
C TYR A 24 -4.14 -15.04 -11.36
N VAL A 25 -3.91 -15.20 -12.66
CA VAL A 25 -3.65 -16.49 -13.30
C VAL A 25 -2.19 -16.53 -13.75
N ARG A 26 -1.48 -17.61 -13.42
CA ARG A 26 -0.05 -17.78 -13.72
C ARG A 26 0.22 -19.14 -14.34
N SER A 27 1.10 -19.18 -15.33
CA SER A 27 1.67 -20.44 -15.82
C SER A 27 2.61 -21.02 -14.76
N VAL A 28 2.31 -22.21 -14.25
CA VAL A 28 3.16 -22.89 -13.27
C VAL A 28 4.51 -23.27 -13.89
N ALA A 29 4.51 -23.73 -15.14
CA ALA A 29 5.72 -24.20 -15.82
C ALA A 29 6.73 -23.08 -16.11
N THR A 30 6.26 -21.88 -16.45
CA THR A 30 7.14 -20.76 -16.85
C THR A 30 7.23 -19.65 -15.82
N GLY A 31 6.35 -19.68 -14.81
CA GLY A 31 6.20 -18.59 -13.86
C GLY A 31 5.65 -17.29 -14.46
N ARG A 32 5.19 -17.29 -15.71
CA ARG A 32 4.66 -16.08 -16.37
C ARG A 32 3.23 -15.78 -15.89
N MET A 33 2.96 -14.53 -15.52
CA MET A 33 1.60 -14.05 -15.24
C MET A 33 0.83 -13.94 -16.56
N LEU A 34 -0.31 -14.62 -16.64
CA LEU A 34 -1.15 -14.71 -17.84
C LEU A 34 -2.30 -13.70 -17.78
N GLN A 35 -2.85 -13.47 -16.59
CA GLN A 35 -3.95 -12.53 -16.37
C GLN A 35 -3.90 -11.96 -14.94
N LYS A 36 -4.23 -10.67 -14.80
CA LYS A 36 -4.55 -10.03 -13.53
C LYS A 36 -6.06 -9.76 -13.57
N GLU A 37 -6.85 -10.48 -12.78
CA GLU A 37 -8.32 -10.42 -12.89
C GLU A 37 -8.92 -9.28 -12.10
N LYS A 38 -8.42 -9.02 -10.88
CA LYS A 38 -8.95 -7.97 -10.02
C LYS A 38 -7.94 -7.50 -8.98
N GLU A 39 -7.95 -6.20 -8.74
CA GLU A 39 -7.40 -5.61 -7.53
C GLU A 39 -8.42 -5.88 -6.41
N GLY A 40 -8.02 -6.70 -5.45
CA GLY A 40 -8.82 -7.06 -4.29
C GLY A 40 -8.84 -5.95 -3.24
N ASN A 41 -9.33 -6.27 -2.05
CA ASN A 41 -9.43 -5.32 -0.95
C ASN A 41 -8.04 -4.89 -0.43
N THR A 42 -7.95 -3.67 0.07
CA THR A 42 -6.74 -3.14 0.70
C THR A 42 -6.60 -3.82 2.05
N THR A 43 -5.73 -4.84 2.10
CA THR A 43 -5.48 -5.59 3.33
C THR A 43 -4.79 -4.76 4.41
N TYR A 44 -4.01 -3.77 3.99
CA TYR A 44 -3.19 -2.98 4.91
C TYR A 44 -2.78 -1.65 4.28
N TRP A 45 -2.69 -0.60 5.08
CA TRP A 45 -2.03 0.66 4.68
C TRP A 45 -1.41 1.40 5.87
N GLU A 46 -0.43 2.24 5.57
CA GLU A 46 0.21 3.18 6.50
C GLU A 46 0.69 4.44 5.75
N PHE A 47 0.97 5.52 6.48
CA PHE A 47 1.45 6.79 5.93
C PHE A 47 2.93 6.99 6.20
N HIS A 48 3.69 7.37 5.17
CA HIS A 48 5.14 7.59 5.24
C HIS A 48 5.49 9.04 4.95
N CYS A 49 6.41 9.59 5.73
CA CYS A 49 7.06 10.86 5.44
C CYS A 49 8.52 10.67 5.03
N LYS A 50 9.03 11.57 4.18
CA LYS A 50 10.46 11.61 3.80
C LYS A 50 11.40 11.84 5.00
N CYS A 51 10.92 12.39 6.11
CA CYS A 51 11.72 12.57 7.32
C CYS A 51 11.94 11.27 8.12
N GLY A 52 11.31 10.15 7.72
CA GLY A 52 11.42 8.86 8.39
C GLY A 52 10.22 8.50 9.28
N TRP A 53 9.31 9.44 9.54
CA TRP A 53 8.07 9.14 10.25
C TRP A 53 7.18 8.16 9.48
N LYS A 54 6.56 7.23 10.21
CA LYS A 54 5.54 6.29 9.74
C LYS A 54 4.36 6.31 10.71
N SER A 55 3.14 6.27 10.18
CA SER A 55 1.94 6.12 11.03
C SER A 55 1.85 4.71 11.59
N GLU A 56 0.88 4.50 12.47
CA GLU A 56 0.40 3.15 12.78
C GLU A 56 -0.16 2.49 11.51
N GLY A 57 -0.18 1.16 11.52
CA GLY A 57 -0.72 0.35 10.45
C GLY A 57 -2.23 0.16 10.57
N PHE A 58 -2.93 0.29 9.45
CA PHE A 58 -4.38 0.10 9.35
C PHE A 58 -4.69 -1.16 8.55
N THR A 59 -5.81 -1.81 8.83
CA THR A 59 -6.33 -2.99 8.11
C THR A 59 -7.84 -2.86 7.92
N GLU A 60 -8.38 -3.43 6.84
CA GLU A 60 -9.85 -3.62 6.67
C GLU A 60 -10.39 -4.80 7.47
#